data_AF-A0A942DP10-F1
#
_entry.id   AF-A0A942DP10-F1
#
_cell.length_a   1.000
_cell.length_b   1.000
_cell.length_c   1.000
_cell.angle_alpha   90.00
_cell.angle_beta   90.00
_cell.angle_gamma   90.00
#
_symmetry.space_group_name_H-M   'P 1'
#
loop_
_entity.id
_entity.type
_entity.pdbx_description
1 polymer ?
#
loop_
_entity_poly.entity_id
_entity_poly.type
_entity_poly.pdbx_seq_one_letter_code
_entity_poly.pdbx_strand_id
1 'polypeptide(L)'
;MSGVMGKFLVTGIVLSSIVACSSSSDDGKNLTAPKGMNTFSCQFSLTEGGTADYSALGTSKTAQAYFDKEFNLNYLAAVSTSSVDETLHFVNMTGATVYKSELIPTNLCSSSLFSGAQTMPSDISDKWKSSNKDLPEGQVILGLYLPKKDSTFFPSLHDGAAIIVRENTNRWTLVHEFMHHLFMLRAVETGYSDEAMRAEYSISATIVDDIDSDKSLGMFEKYQKIALPFARFANAQDNLLLHYFLEEITIEATLKDASAAGVLKYVPTEEGNWYIYESAKKALKMYENVSDVADKMLIYLPSSATAERAAMTDLKASIAKRKATIATLKARFPYDDNSQGGVLLAGAAPSHVGCSHTEEGEKIMAIGNKVTDKLKNLH
;
A
#
# COMPACT_ATOMS: atom_id res chain seq x y z
N MET A 1 -48.50 32.55 5.74
CA MET A 1 -48.94 31.18 6.07
C MET A 1 -48.05 30.23 5.29
N SER A 2 -46.88 29.85 5.82
CA SER A 2 -46.68 28.58 6.55
C SER A 2 -47.00 27.40 5.61
N GLY A 3 -46.10 26.62 5.04
CA GLY A 3 -44.73 26.26 5.43
C GLY A 3 -44.68 24.74 5.52
N VAL A 4 -43.88 24.06 4.69
CA VAL A 4 -43.33 22.73 4.98
C VAL A 4 -41.93 22.67 4.35
N MET A 5 -40.96 23.18 5.09
CA MET A 5 -39.53 22.87 4.90
C MET A 5 -39.32 21.44 5.40
N GLY A 6 -39.10 20.50 4.48
CA GLY A 6 -38.64 19.17 4.79
C GLY A 6 -37.20 19.24 5.32
N LYS A 7 -37.07 19.10 6.64
CA LYS A 7 -35.78 18.93 7.33
C LYS A 7 -35.15 17.61 6.90
N PHE A 8 -34.15 17.65 6.02
CA PHE A 8 -33.17 16.57 5.95
C PHE A 8 -32.28 16.66 7.18
N LEU A 9 -32.55 15.78 8.13
CA LEU A 9 -31.66 15.55 9.27
C LEU A 9 -30.43 14.83 8.70
N VAL A 10 -29.37 15.59 8.41
CA VAL A 10 -28.03 15.02 8.21
C VAL A 10 -27.59 14.55 9.58
N THR A 11 -27.82 13.28 9.89
CA THR A 11 -27.24 12.62 11.05
C THR A 11 -25.74 12.51 10.79
N GLY A 12 -25.01 13.55 11.16
CA GLY A 12 -23.55 13.53 11.20
C GLY A 12 -23.11 12.44 12.16
N ILE A 13 -22.75 11.27 11.63
CA ILE A 13 -21.92 10.32 12.36
C ILE A 13 -20.53 10.95 12.39
N VAL A 14 -20.29 11.72 13.45
CA VAL A 14 -18.94 12.04 13.89
C VAL A 14 -18.32 10.70 14.30
N LEU A 15 -17.53 10.10 13.41
CA LEU A 15 -16.55 9.08 13.77
C LEU A 15 -15.46 9.78 14.58
N SER A 16 -15.78 10.07 15.84
CA SER A 16 -14.80 10.43 16.85
C SER A 16 -13.98 9.18 17.14
N SER A 17 -12.83 9.07 16.49
CA SER A 17 -11.73 8.20 16.89
C SER A 17 -11.25 8.68 18.26
N ILE A 18 -11.87 8.18 19.33
CA ILE A 18 -11.37 8.36 20.68
C ILE A 18 -10.07 7.56 20.78
N VAL A 19 -8.98 8.30 20.85
CA VAL A 19 -7.68 7.86 21.35
C VAL A 19 -7.88 7.28 22.75
N ALA A 20 -7.59 5.99 22.91
CA ALA A 20 -7.39 5.37 24.21
C ALA A 20 -5.96 4.83 24.27
N CYS A 21 -5.08 5.61 24.89
CA CYS A 21 -3.77 5.15 25.32
C CYS A 21 -3.87 4.23 26.55
N SER A 22 -2.98 3.25 26.57
CA SER A 22 -2.54 2.40 27.69
C SER A 22 -3.38 1.16 28.04
N SER A 23 -2.78 0.00 27.76
CA SER A 23 -2.16 -0.75 28.85
C SER A 23 -0.80 -1.30 28.40
N SER A 24 0.21 -0.85 29.12
CA SER A 24 1.57 -1.38 29.13
C SER A 24 1.54 -2.83 29.62
N SER A 25 1.71 -3.76 28.69
CA SER A 25 2.29 -5.08 28.95
C SER A 25 3.40 -5.27 27.94
N ASP A 26 4.62 -5.15 28.45
CA ASP A 26 5.88 -5.44 27.75
C ASP A 26 6.03 -6.96 27.66
N ASP A 27 5.12 -7.62 26.95
CA ASP A 27 5.33 -9.01 26.55
C ASP A 27 6.19 -8.98 25.29
N GLY A 28 7.48 -8.72 25.51
CA GLY A 28 8.51 -8.73 24.49
C GLY A 28 8.52 -10.09 23.78
N LYS A 29 7.77 -10.20 22.68
CA LYS A 29 7.99 -11.27 21.71
C LYS A 29 9.44 -11.14 21.25
N ASN A 30 10.24 -12.17 21.51
CA ASN A 30 11.60 -12.24 20.99
C ASN A 30 11.52 -12.20 19.46
N LEU A 31 11.84 -11.04 18.88
CA LEU A 31 11.97 -10.88 17.44
C LEU A 31 13.15 -11.76 17.00
N THR A 32 12.84 -12.92 16.43
CA THR A 32 13.85 -13.78 15.80
C THR A 32 14.10 -13.27 14.38
N ALA A 33 15.37 -13.19 13.99
CA ALA A 33 15.75 -12.75 12.65
C ALA A 33 15.07 -13.63 11.60
N PRO A 34 14.44 -13.05 10.57
CA PRO A 34 13.93 -13.84 9.46
C PRO A 34 15.09 -14.53 8.73
N LYS A 35 14.99 -15.84 8.49
CA LYS A 35 15.97 -16.63 7.71
C LYS A 35 16.06 -16.07 6.28
N GLY A 36 17.28 -15.81 5.83
CA GLY A 36 17.60 -15.27 4.49
C GLY A 36 18.15 -13.84 4.53
N MET A 37 17.74 -13.02 5.50
CA MET A 37 18.23 -11.64 5.68
C MET A 37 19.76 -11.54 5.88
N ASN A 38 20.33 -12.65 6.32
CA ASN A 38 21.68 -12.84 6.81
C ASN A 38 22.80 -12.71 5.75
N THR A 39 22.51 -12.50 4.46
CA THR A 39 23.56 -12.33 3.42
C THR A 39 23.47 -11.05 2.59
N PHE A 40 22.32 -10.36 2.56
CA PHE A 40 22.10 -9.20 1.68
C PHE A 40 22.29 -7.84 2.35
N SER A 41 21.95 -7.72 3.64
CA SER A 41 22.09 -6.47 4.39
C SER A 41 23.52 -5.91 4.46
N CYS A 42 24.52 -6.78 4.27
CA CYS A 42 25.94 -6.47 4.41
C CYS A 42 26.70 -6.48 3.06
N GLN A 43 26.00 -6.64 1.92
CA GLN A 43 26.66 -6.85 0.63
C GLN A 43 27.42 -5.60 0.15
N PHE A 44 26.91 -4.41 0.45
CA PHE A 44 27.47 -3.13 0.02
C PHE A 44 27.70 -2.22 1.23
N SER A 45 28.77 -1.43 1.20
CA SER A 45 29.05 -0.47 2.28
C SER A 45 28.29 0.85 2.11
N LEU A 46 28.24 1.66 3.18
CA LEU A 46 27.52 2.95 3.22
C LEU A 46 27.93 3.90 2.08
N THR A 47 29.22 3.92 1.74
CA THR A 47 29.82 4.83 0.76
C THR A 47 30.08 4.17 -0.60
N GLU A 48 29.71 2.91 -0.78
CA GLU A 48 29.91 2.22 -2.05
C GLU A 48 28.88 2.67 -3.09
N GLY A 49 29.36 3.36 -4.12
CA GLY A 49 28.55 3.90 -5.21
C GLY A 49 29.00 5.29 -5.63
N GLY A 50 28.26 5.91 -6.55
CA GLY A 50 28.49 7.28 -6.97
C GLY A 50 27.81 8.32 -6.10
N THR A 51 28.00 9.60 -6.46
CA THR A 51 27.20 10.73 -5.98
C THR A 51 25.79 10.66 -6.56
N ALA A 52 24.77 11.07 -5.81
CA ALA A 52 23.43 11.24 -6.36
C ALA A 52 23.41 12.40 -7.37
N ASP A 53 22.59 12.32 -8.42
CA ASP A 53 22.45 13.42 -9.38
C ASP A 53 21.55 14.53 -8.82
N TYR A 54 22.14 15.44 -8.05
CA TYR A 54 21.41 16.59 -7.48
C TYR A 54 20.85 17.55 -8.52
N SER A 55 21.29 17.50 -9.79
CA SER A 55 20.69 18.31 -10.85
C SER A 55 19.26 17.88 -11.19
N ALA A 56 18.87 16.67 -10.78
CA ALA A 56 17.50 16.19 -10.92
C ALA A 56 16.51 16.91 -9.99
N LEU A 57 16.96 17.51 -8.88
CA LEU A 57 16.07 18.19 -7.93
C LEU A 57 15.29 19.32 -8.60
N GLY A 58 13.97 19.34 -8.44
CA GLY A 58 13.09 20.34 -9.07
C GLY A 58 12.83 20.11 -10.57
N THR A 59 13.42 19.08 -11.18
CA THR A 59 13.04 18.63 -12.51
C THR A 59 11.87 17.65 -12.42
N SER A 60 11.01 17.62 -13.43
CA SER A 60 9.91 16.66 -13.50
C SER A 60 9.95 15.92 -14.83
N LYS A 61 10.12 14.60 -14.77
CA LYS A 61 9.89 13.69 -15.89
C LYS A 61 8.96 12.58 -15.43
N THR A 62 7.69 12.73 -15.74
CA THR A 62 6.68 11.70 -15.42
C THR A 62 6.95 10.44 -16.24
N ALA A 63 7.07 9.31 -15.57
CA ALA A 63 7.03 8.00 -16.17
C ALA A 63 5.83 7.22 -15.64
N GLN A 64 5.23 6.42 -16.50
CA GLN A 64 4.17 5.49 -16.14
C GLN A 64 4.80 4.12 -15.85
N ALA A 65 4.53 3.60 -14.66
CA ALA A 65 4.87 2.28 -14.19
C ALA A 65 3.69 1.31 -14.37
N TYR A 66 3.77 0.14 -13.75
CA TYR A 66 2.68 -0.83 -13.72
C TYR A 66 1.41 -0.25 -13.07
N PHE A 67 0.25 -0.80 -13.47
CA PHE A 67 -1.07 -0.38 -13.03
C PHE A 67 -1.36 1.12 -13.21
N ASP A 68 -0.71 1.76 -14.19
CA ASP A 68 -0.89 3.16 -14.53
C ASP A 68 -0.40 4.13 -13.43
N LYS A 69 0.43 3.65 -12.48
CA LYS A 69 1.09 4.48 -11.48
C LYS A 69 2.08 5.43 -12.14
N GLU A 70 2.05 6.69 -11.77
CA GLU A 70 2.99 7.68 -12.28
C GLU A 70 4.00 8.09 -11.19
N PHE A 71 5.24 8.36 -11.58
CA PHE A 71 6.26 8.91 -10.69
C PHE A 71 7.28 9.78 -11.44
N ASN A 72 8.07 10.55 -10.69
CA ASN A 72 9.16 11.33 -11.25
C ASN A 72 10.38 10.43 -11.51
N LEU A 73 10.59 10.06 -12.77
CA LEU A 73 11.70 9.20 -13.19
C LEU A 73 13.07 9.79 -12.90
N ASN A 74 13.21 11.12 -12.97
CA ASN A 74 14.50 11.77 -12.73
C ASN A 74 14.98 11.55 -11.29
N TYR A 75 14.06 11.47 -10.32
CA TYR A 75 14.41 11.25 -8.92
C TYR A 75 14.89 9.82 -8.67
N LEU A 76 14.24 8.81 -9.28
CA LEU A 76 14.74 7.43 -9.22
C LEU A 76 16.08 7.29 -9.96
N ALA A 77 16.21 7.91 -11.14
CA ALA A 77 17.45 7.89 -11.91
C ALA A 77 18.60 8.52 -11.14
N ALA A 78 18.36 9.61 -10.41
CA ALA A 78 19.38 10.33 -9.65
C ALA A 78 20.02 9.48 -8.56
N VAL A 79 19.27 8.55 -7.98
CA VAL A 79 19.80 7.61 -6.99
C VAL A 79 20.20 6.28 -7.60
N SER A 80 19.92 5.97 -8.86
CA SER A 80 20.06 4.61 -9.41
C SER A 80 21.45 3.96 -9.21
N THR A 81 22.52 4.76 -9.27
CA THR A 81 23.91 4.30 -9.07
C THR A 81 24.61 4.93 -7.87
N SER A 82 23.87 5.64 -7.01
CA SER A 82 24.47 6.36 -5.88
C SER A 82 24.77 5.42 -4.70
N SER A 83 25.67 5.86 -3.81
CA SER A 83 25.89 5.19 -2.53
C SER A 83 24.66 5.29 -1.62
N VAL A 84 24.64 4.55 -0.51
CA VAL A 84 23.56 4.66 0.49
C VAL A 84 23.54 6.05 1.11
N ASP A 85 24.70 6.60 1.48
CA ASP A 85 24.83 7.94 2.07
C ASP A 85 24.27 9.04 1.14
N GLU A 86 24.63 8.97 -0.14
CA GLU A 86 24.14 9.91 -1.16
C GLU A 86 22.64 9.72 -1.44
N THR A 87 22.15 8.48 -1.36
CA THR A 87 20.70 8.20 -1.44
C THR A 87 19.97 8.83 -0.27
N LEU A 88 20.48 8.71 0.97
CA LEU A 88 19.90 9.33 2.16
C LEU A 88 19.83 10.85 2.01
N HIS A 89 20.92 11.48 1.58
CA HIS A 89 20.94 12.93 1.40
C HIS A 89 19.95 13.38 0.31
N PHE A 90 19.92 12.71 -0.83
CA PHE A 90 18.98 13.04 -1.91
C PHE A 90 17.51 12.89 -1.48
N VAL A 91 17.15 11.80 -0.80
CA VAL A 91 15.78 11.56 -0.29
C VAL A 91 15.34 12.65 0.69
N ASN A 92 16.22 13.08 1.59
CA ASN A 92 15.93 14.21 2.48
C ASN A 92 15.62 15.50 1.70
N MET A 93 16.34 15.74 0.59
CA MET A 93 16.15 16.90 -0.28
C MET A 93 14.86 16.85 -1.10
N THR A 94 14.22 15.69 -1.27
CA THR A 94 12.90 15.58 -1.93
C THR A 94 11.73 15.81 -0.97
N GLY A 95 11.99 16.01 0.32
CA GLY A 95 10.96 16.28 1.33
C GLY A 95 10.57 15.08 2.20
N ALA A 96 11.34 13.99 2.19
CA ALA A 96 11.17 12.85 3.09
C ALA A 96 12.36 12.71 4.04
N THR A 97 12.12 12.83 5.34
CA THR A 97 13.17 12.63 6.35
C THR A 97 13.40 11.14 6.59
N VAL A 98 14.65 10.69 6.48
CA VAL A 98 15.01 9.30 6.77
C VAL A 98 15.41 9.10 8.23
N TYR A 99 14.66 8.26 8.94
CA TYR A 99 14.91 7.87 10.32
C TYR A 99 15.40 6.43 10.41
N LYS A 100 16.23 6.13 11.42
CA LYS A 100 16.59 4.76 11.76
C LYS A 100 15.69 4.18 12.85
N SER A 101 15.44 2.88 12.77
CA SER A 101 14.88 2.08 13.84
C SER A 101 15.87 1.02 14.35
N GLU A 102 15.49 0.29 15.40
CA GLU A 102 16.34 -0.70 16.02
C GLU A 102 16.80 -1.81 15.06
N LEU A 103 18.05 -2.24 15.27
CA LEU A 103 18.68 -3.37 14.58
C LEU A 103 17.83 -4.63 14.72
N ILE A 104 17.79 -5.44 13.67
CA ILE A 104 17.29 -6.81 13.76
C ILE A 104 18.33 -7.62 14.55
N PRO A 105 17.96 -8.31 15.63
CA PRO A 105 18.89 -9.15 16.38
C PRO A 105 19.39 -10.30 15.49
N THR A 106 20.57 -10.14 14.90
CA THR A 106 21.21 -11.15 14.05
C THR A 106 22.68 -11.31 14.42
N ASN A 107 23.20 -12.52 14.26
CA ASN A 107 24.58 -12.89 14.57
C ASN A 107 25.54 -12.76 13.36
N LEU A 108 25.06 -12.35 12.18
CA LEU A 108 25.82 -12.43 10.93
C LEU A 108 26.09 -11.09 10.25
N CYS A 109 25.22 -10.09 10.42
CA CYS A 109 25.43 -8.74 9.87
C CYS A 109 25.44 -7.73 11.03
N SER A 110 26.66 -7.35 11.45
CA SER A 110 26.90 -6.34 12.49
C SER A 110 27.00 -4.91 11.95
N SER A 111 26.96 -4.73 10.61
CA SER A 111 27.02 -3.39 10.03
C SER A 111 25.69 -2.67 10.21
N SER A 112 25.72 -1.62 11.00
CA SER A 112 24.67 -0.63 11.10
C SER A 112 24.73 0.33 9.91
N LEU A 113 24.34 -0.13 8.71
CA LEU A 113 24.42 0.65 7.48
C LEU A 113 23.75 2.03 7.61
N PHE A 114 22.61 2.10 8.31
CA PHE A 114 21.86 3.33 8.54
C PHE A 114 22.10 3.94 9.94
N SER A 115 23.22 3.65 10.60
CA SER A 115 23.53 4.24 11.92
C SER A 115 23.54 5.77 11.91
N GLY A 116 23.88 6.36 10.76
CA GLY A 116 23.93 7.80 10.54
C GLY A 116 22.59 8.47 10.24
N ALA A 117 21.51 7.70 10.02
CA ALA A 117 20.18 8.29 9.81
C ALA A 117 19.62 8.89 11.11
N GLN A 118 18.60 9.74 10.98
CA GLN A 118 18.07 10.50 12.12
C GLN A 118 17.39 9.59 13.16
N THR A 119 17.48 9.96 14.43
CA THR A 119 16.70 9.29 15.49
C THR A 119 15.22 9.67 15.36
N MET A 120 14.33 8.68 15.44
CA MET A 120 12.88 8.91 15.40
C MET A 120 12.40 9.79 16.58
N PRO A 121 11.61 10.84 16.29
CA PRO A 121 10.73 11.48 17.28
C PRO A 121 9.74 10.49 17.91
N SER A 122 9.17 10.84 19.07
CA SER A 122 8.35 9.92 19.86
C SER A 122 7.09 9.44 19.16
N ASP A 123 6.37 10.33 18.47
CA ASP A 123 5.16 10.01 17.69
C ASP A 123 5.45 9.03 16.54
N ILE A 124 6.56 9.22 15.83
CA ILE A 124 7.03 8.31 14.77
C ILE A 124 7.48 6.96 15.37
N SER A 125 8.23 6.99 16.47
CA SER A 125 8.66 5.79 17.20
C SER A 125 7.45 4.97 17.68
N ASP A 126 6.40 5.61 18.19
CA ASP A 126 5.21 4.92 18.67
C ASP A 126 4.44 4.27 17.52
N LYS A 127 4.38 4.92 16.35
CA LYS A 127 3.84 4.31 15.13
C LYS A 127 4.67 3.12 14.66
N TRP A 128 6.00 3.23 14.68
CA TRP A 128 6.89 2.11 14.36
C TRP A 128 6.67 0.92 15.30
N LYS A 129 6.62 1.16 16.61
CA LYS A 129 6.44 0.12 17.62
C LYS A 129 5.07 -0.56 17.50
N SER A 130 3.99 0.21 17.33
CA SER A 130 2.65 -0.36 17.12
C SER A 130 2.62 -1.24 15.87
N SER A 131 3.19 -0.77 14.76
CA SER A 131 3.28 -1.55 13.52
C SER A 131 4.10 -2.85 13.71
N ASN A 132 5.11 -2.88 14.59
CA ASN A 132 5.85 -4.13 14.85
C ASN A 132 5.15 -5.10 15.82
N LYS A 133 4.19 -4.64 16.64
CA LYS A 133 3.53 -5.50 17.66
C LYS A 133 2.60 -6.53 17.06
N ASP A 134 1.91 -6.17 15.97
CA ASP A 134 0.87 -6.99 15.35
C ASP A 134 1.43 -8.05 14.39
N LEU A 135 2.74 -8.28 14.47
CA LEU A 135 3.44 -9.20 13.59
C LEU A 135 3.30 -10.67 13.99
N PRO A 136 3.10 -11.56 12.99
CA PRO A 136 3.34 -12.99 13.20
C PRO A 136 4.78 -13.22 13.68
N GLU A 137 4.95 -14.25 14.52
CA GLU A 137 6.26 -14.64 15.03
C GLU A 137 7.25 -14.89 13.88
N GLY A 138 8.46 -14.35 14.01
CA GLY A 138 9.52 -14.46 13.00
C GLY A 138 9.44 -13.46 11.86
N GLN A 139 8.44 -12.57 11.83
CA GLN A 139 8.36 -11.48 10.86
C GLN A 139 8.78 -10.14 11.48
N VAL A 140 9.41 -9.29 10.66
CA VAL A 140 9.89 -7.95 11.07
C VAL A 140 9.67 -6.96 9.92
N ILE A 141 9.43 -5.69 10.23
CA ILE A 141 9.34 -4.61 9.23
C ILE A 141 10.74 -4.12 8.86
N LEU A 142 11.10 -4.01 7.59
CA LEU A 142 12.42 -3.45 7.20
C LEU A 142 12.40 -1.94 7.02
N GLY A 143 11.36 -1.44 6.36
CA GLY A 143 11.14 -0.05 6.06
C GLY A 143 9.69 0.33 6.31
N LEU A 144 9.46 1.62 6.54
CA LEU A 144 8.14 2.22 6.65
C LEU A 144 8.12 3.64 6.11
N TYR A 145 7.41 3.82 5.00
CA TYR A 145 7.01 5.14 4.51
C TYR A 145 5.77 5.65 5.27
N LEU A 146 5.91 6.86 5.83
CA LEU A 146 4.81 7.64 6.40
C LEU A 146 4.61 8.88 5.51
N PRO A 147 3.48 8.96 4.78
CA PRO A 147 3.21 10.14 3.98
C PRO A 147 3.01 11.37 4.87
N LYS A 148 3.13 12.55 4.25
CA LYS A 148 2.65 13.80 4.82
C LYS A 148 1.11 13.76 4.88
N LYS A 149 0.56 13.03 5.84
CA LYS A 149 -0.87 13.03 6.15
C LYS A 149 -1.05 13.77 7.45
N ASP A 150 -1.78 14.88 7.34
CA ASP A 150 -2.41 15.66 8.41
C ASP A 150 -1.55 15.83 9.67
N SER A 151 -1.05 17.04 9.91
CA SER A 151 -0.11 17.38 11.01
C SER A 151 -0.62 17.02 12.42
N THR A 152 -1.88 16.60 12.53
CA THR A 152 -2.52 16.06 13.73
C THR A 152 -2.03 14.67 14.12
N PHE A 153 -1.68 13.79 13.17
CA PHE A 153 -1.25 12.41 13.47
C PHE A 153 0.26 12.31 13.73
N PHE A 154 1.06 13.10 13.00
CA PHE A 154 2.51 13.14 13.15
C PHE A 154 3.00 14.59 13.24
N PRO A 155 2.78 15.28 14.37
CA PRO A 155 3.19 16.67 14.53
C PRO A 155 4.67 16.92 14.27
N SER A 156 5.53 15.91 14.50
CA SER A 156 6.99 16.02 14.28
C SER A 156 7.39 16.08 12.81
N LEU A 157 6.52 15.61 11.90
CA LEU A 157 6.79 15.65 10.45
C LEU A 157 6.58 17.03 9.84
N HIS A 158 5.95 17.96 10.57
CA HIS A 158 5.58 19.30 10.11
C HIS A 158 4.88 19.25 8.73
N ASP A 159 5.67 19.44 7.67
CA ASP A 159 5.25 19.49 6.27
C ASP A 159 5.93 18.44 5.37
N GLY A 160 6.74 17.55 5.92
CA GLY A 160 7.48 16.50 5.20
C GLY A 160 6.87 15.11 5.38
N ALA A 161 7.43 14.14 4.67
CA ALA A 161 7.17 12.72 4.87
C ALA A 161 8.26 12.08 5.74
N ALA A 162 8.01 10.87 6.25
CA ALA A 162 9.01 10.05 6.94
C ALA A 162 9.30 8.79 6.14
N ILE A 163 10.57 8.39 6.12
CA ILE A 163 10.98 7.04 5.76
C ILE A 163 11.73 6.48 6.96
N ILE A 164 11.22 5.40 7.55
CA ILE A 164 11.88 4.69 8.63
C ILE A 164 12.56 3.48 8.02
N VAL A 165 13.83 3.25 8.33
CA VAL A 165 14.58 2.05 7.91
C VAL A 165 15.24 1.40 9.10
N ARG A 166 15.23 0.07 9.15
CA ARG A 166 16.01 -0.65 10.17
C ARG A 166 17.50 -0.48 9.93
N GLU A 167 18.22 -0.28 11.03
CA GLU A 167 19.62 0.17 10.99
C GLU A 167 20.57 -0.79 10.23
N ASN A 168 20.27 -2.09 10.20
CA ASN A 168 21.02 -3.13 9.49
C ASN A 168 20.27 -3.71 8.29
N THR A 169 19.52 -2.88 7.57
CA THR A 169 18.96 -3.22 6.25
C THR A 169 19.89 -2.79 5.13
N ASN A 170 19.44 -2.97 3.88
CA ASN A 170 20.20 -2.63 2.69
C ASN A 170 19.59 -1.42 1.96
N ARG A 171 20.27 -1.04 0.88
CA ARG A 171 19.85 0.04 -0.02
C ARG A 171 18.53 -0.24 -0.75
N TRP A 172 18.18 -1.50 -1.04
CA TRP A 172 16.91 -1.85 -1.68
C TRP A 172 15.73 -1.37 -0.83
N THR A 173 15.76 -1.60 0.49
CA THR A 173 14.74 -1.10 1.42
C THR A 173 14.59 0.42 1.32
N LEU A 174 15.70 1.18 1.37
CA LEU A 174 15.61 2.65 1.26
C LEU A 174 15.02 3.09 -0.08
N VAL A 175 15.44 2.49 -1.20
CA VAL A 175 14.95 2.87 -2.53
C VAL A 175 13.48 2.44 -2.72
N HIS A 176 13.07 1.32 -2.14
CA HIS A 176 11.67 0.89 -2.06
C HIS A 176 10.82 1.93 -1.34
N GLU A 177 11.17 2.32 -0.12
CA GLU A 177 10.42 3.34 0.62
C GLU A 177 10.44 4.70 -0.07
N PHE A 178 11.54 5.02 -0.78
CA PHE A 178 11.60 6.20 -1.61
C PHE A 178 10.62 6.14 -2.78
N MET A 179 10.40 4.97 -3.41
CA MET A 179 9.39 4.82 -4.46
C MET A 179 7.97 5.10 -3.95
N HIS A 180 7.62 4.68 -2.74
CA HIS A 180 6.36 5.09 -2.11
C HIS A 180 6.24 6.62 -2.01
N HIS A 181 7.31 7.28 -1.58
CA HIS A 181 7.35 8.75 -1.55
C HIS A 181 7.14 9.38 -2.93
N LEU A 182 7.81 8.87 -3.97
CA LEU A 182 7.66 9.37 -5.34
C LEU A 182 6.23 9.18 -5.87
N PHE A 183 5.60 8.04 -5.58
CA PHE A 183 4.22 7.80 -5.93
C PHE A 183 3.25 8.71 -5.18
N MET A 184 3.49 8.96 -3.89
CA MET A 184 2.67 9.86 -3.09
C MET A 184 2.77 11.32 -3.58
N LEU A 185 3.98 11.81 -3.88
CA LEU A 185 4.16 13.14 -4.47
C LEU A 185 3.31 13.31 -5.73
N ARG A 186 3.38 12.32 -6.63
CA ARG A 186 2.63 12.35 -7.88
C ARG A 186 1.12 12.23 -7.67
N ALA A 187 0.69 11.37 -6.76
CA ALA A 187 -0.71 11.19 -6.40
C ALA A 187 -1.33 12.53 -5.97
N VAL A 188 -0.67 13.23 -5.04
CA VAL A 188 -1.10 14.54 -4.54
C VAL A 188 -1.15 15.58 -5.66
N GLU A 189 -0.15 15.63 -6.54
CA GLU A 189 -0.16 16.52 -7.72
C GLU A 189 -1.37 16.29 -8.64
N THR A 190 -1.83 15.04 -8.75
CA THR A 190 -2.99 14.66 -9.57
C THR A 190 -4.34 14.77 -8.83
N GLY A 191 -4.34 15.27 -7.58
CA GLY A 191 -5.55 15.49 -6.79
C GLY A 191 -6.06 14.26 -6.03
N TYR A 192 -5.23 13.23 -5.84
CA TYR A 192 -5.56 12.09 -4.99
C TYR A 192 -5.65 12.51 -3.51
N SER A 193 -6.65 11.96 -2.80
CA SER A 193 -6.76 12.05 -1.34
C SER A 193 -7.29 10.72 -0.80
N ASP A 194 -6.55 10.13 0.15
CA ASP A 194 -6.99 8.92 0.84
C ASP A 194 -8.28 9.16 1.62
N GLU A 195 -8.45 10.34 2.20
CA GLU A 195 -9.65 10.73 2.93
C GLU A 195 -10.86 10.78 1.98
N ALA A 196 -10.70 11.37 0.80
CA ALA A 196 -11.75 11.42 -0.21
C ALA A 196 -12.14 10.03 -0.71
N MET A 197 -11.15 9.16 -0.99
CA MET A 197 -11.42 7.79 -1.44
C MET A 197 -12.09 6.95 -0.35
N ARG A 198 -11.70 7.11 0.92
CA ARG A 198 -12.36 6.46 2.05
C ARG A 198 -13.78 6.97 2.25
N ALA A 199 -13.99 8.27 2.12
CA ALA A 199 -15.33 8.85 2.21
C ALA A 199 -16.24 8.28 1.12
N GLU A 200 -15.79 8.25 -0.14
CA GLU A 200 -16.57 7.67 -1.25
C GLU A 200 -16.85 6.17 -1.01
N TYR A 201 -15.84 5.43 -0.53
CA TYR A 201 -15.95 4.03 -0.19
C TYR A 201 -16.99 3.78 0.92
N SER A 202 -16.95 4.56 2.01
CA SER A 202 -17.90 4.47 3.11
C SER A 202 -19.31 4.90 2.72
N ILE A 203 -19.46 6.02 2.00
CA ILE A 203 -20.76 6.52 1.53
C ILE A 203 -21.41 5.50 0.61
N SER A 204 -20.66 4.97 -0.35
CA SER A 204 -21.18 3.97 -1.28
C SER A 204 -21.57 2.68 -0.58
N ALA A 205 -20.78 2.23 0.41
CA ALA A 205 -21.13 1.08 1.24
C ALA A 205 -22.43 1.31 2.03
N THR A 206 -22.64 2.49 2.60
CA THR A 206 -23.89 2.84 3.30
C THR A 206 -25.09 2.84 2.37
N ILE A 207 -24.97 3.41 1.15
CA ILE A 207 -26.07 3.41 0.18
C ILE A 207 -26.46 1.98 -0.21
N VAL A 208 -25.48 1.10 -0.42
CA VAL A 208 -25.73 -0.33 -0.67
C VAL A 208 -26.47 -0.95 0.51
N ASP A 209 -26.01 -0.69 1.74
CA ASP A 209 -26.62 -1.23 2.95
C ASP A 209 -28.08 -0.78 3.15
N ASP A 210 -28.37 0.49 2.88
CA ASP A 210 -29.70 1.07 3.02
C ASP A 210 -30.69 0.47 2.00
N ILE A 211 -30.29 0.37 0.72
CA ILE A 211 -31.15 -0.20 -0.33
C ILE A 211 -31.41 -1.69 -0.09
N ASP A 212 -30.37 -2.43 0.31
CA ASP A 212 -30.50 -3.86 0.59
C ASP A 212 -31.44 -4.14 1.77
N SER A 213 -31.42 -3.27 2.78
CA SER A 213 -32.26 -3.39 3.99
C SER A 213 -33.73 -3.03 3.75
N ASP A 214 -34.06 -2.37 2.63
CA ASP A 214 -35.43 -2.02 2.29
C ASP A 214 -36.22 -3.27 1.84
N LYS A 215 -37.14 -3.72 2.70
CA LYS A 215 -37.98 -4.89 2.48
C LYS A 215 -39.14 -4.64 1.49
N SER A 216 -39.39 -3.39 1.12
CA SER A 216 -40.44 -3.05 0.14
C SER A 216 -40.01 -3.30 -1.30
N LEU A 217 -38.70 -3.37 -1.56
CA LEU A 217 -38.14 -3.54 -2.89
C LEU A 217 -38.04 -5.02 -3.27
N GLY A 218 -38.54 -5.35 -4.45
CA GLY A 218 -38.25 -6.63 -5.09
C GLY A 218 -36.79 -6.73 -5.52
N MET A 219 -36.27 -7.95 -5.67
CA MET A 219 -34.87 -8.22 -6.02
C MET A 219 -34.39 -7.44 -7.27
N PHE A 220 -35.18 -7.44 -8.35
CA PHE A 220 -34.85 -6.72 -9.58
C PHE A 220 -34.67 -5.21 -9.34
N GLU A 221 -35.56 -4.61 -8.56
CA GLU A 221 -35.52 -3.19 -8.22
C GLU A 221 -34.33 -2.87 -7.31
N LYS A 222 -33.99 -3.77 -6.37
CA LYS A 222 -32.77 -3.64 -5.55
C LYS A 222 -31.53 -3.61 -6.41
N TYR A 223 -31.33 -4.59 -7.29
CA TYR A 223 -30.13 -4.62 -8.14
C TYR A 223 -30.03 -3.40 -9.07
N GLN A 224 -31.16 -2.94 -9.62
CA GLN A 224 -31.18 -1.71 -10.42
C GLN A 224 -30.71 -0.49 -9.61
N LYS A 225 -31.18 -0.33 -8.37
CA LYS A 225 -30.79 0.80 -7.51
C LYS A 225 -29.36 0.67 -6.95
N ILE A 226 -28.88 -0.55 -6.71
CA ILE A 226 -27.56 -0.81 -6.13
C ILE A 226 -26.44 -0.71 -7.17
N ALA A 227 -26.68 -0.97 -8.46
CA ALA A 227 -25.62 -1.14 -9.45
C ALA A 227 -24.67 0.07 -9.58
N LEU A 228 -25.19 1.30 -9.66
CA LEU A 228 -24.34 2.49 -9.76
C LEU A 228 -23.59 2.80 -8.44
N PRO A 229 -24.22 2.78 -7.26
CA PRO A 229 -23.50 2.84 -5.97
C PRO A 229 -22.42 1.77 -5.85
N PHE A 230 -22.69 0.54 -6.27
CA PHE A 230 -21.71 -0.54 -6.24
C PHE A 230 -20.55 -0.30 -7.20
N ALA A 231 -20.80 0.24 -8.41
CA ALA A 231 -19.73 0.64 -9.32
C ALA A 231 -18.80 1.69 -8.70
N ARG A 232 -19.37 2.70 -8.01
CA ARG A 232 -18.61 3.73 -7.30
C ARG A 232 -17.80 3.16 -6.15
N PHE A 233 -18.43 2.32 -5.34
CA PHE A 233 -17.76 1.55 -4.29
C PHE A 233 -16.55 0.77 -4.83
N ALA A 234 -16.75 0.03 -5.92
CA ALA A 234 -15.73 -0.79 -6.54
C ALA A 234 -14.59 0.05 -7.15
N ASN A 235 -14.90 1.21 -7.73
CA ASN A 235 -13.89 2.15 -8.23
C ASN A 235 -13.08 2.77 -7.08
N ALA A 236 -13.72 3.17 -5.99
CA ALA A 236 -13.02 3.63 -4.78
C ALA A 236 -12.13 2.52 -4.21
N GLN A 237 -12.60 1.27 -4.23
CA GLN A 237 -11.82 0.10 -3.85
C GLN A 237 -10.62 -0.11 -4.79
N ASP A 238 -10.77 -0.01 -6.12
CA ASP A 238 -9.65 -0.11 -7.07
C ASP A 238 -8.59 0.95 -6.78
N ASN A 239 -9.01 2.20 -6.55
CA ASN A 239 -8.08 3.28 -6.17
C ASN A 239 -7.35 2.97 -4.87
N LEU A 240 -8.04 2.48 -3.84
CA LEU A 240 -7.38 2.04 -2.61
C LEU A 240 -6.42 0.87 -2.88
N LEU A 241 -6.75 -0.09 -3.74
CA LEU A 241 -5.82 -1.17 -4.10
C LEU A 241 -4.58 -0.63 -4.84
N LEU A 242 -4.74 0.39 -5.68
CA LEU A 242 -3.64 1.05 -6.42
C LEU A 242 -2.62 1.74 -5.51
N HIS A 243 -3.05 2.25 -4.36
CA HIS A 243 -2.19 2.93 -3.38
C HIS A 243 -1.72 2.02 -2.24
N TYR A 244 -2.13 0.76 -2.25
CA TYR A 244 -1.79 -0.23 -1.22
C TYR A 244 -1.16 -1.44 -1.93
N PHE A 245 -1.89 -2.53 -2.12
CA PHE A 245 -1.30 -3.79 -2.61
C PHE A 245 -0.71 -3.70 -4.03
N LEU A 246 -1.35 -2.99 -4.95
CA LEU A 246 -0.79 -2.87 -6.31
C LEU A 246 0.41 -1.92 -6.36
N GLU A 247 0.53 -0.99 -5.40
CA GLU A 247 1.71 -0.14 -5.27
C GLU A 247 2.95 -0.99 -4.98
N GLU A 248 2.86 -1.90 -4.00
CA GLU A 248 3.94 -2.84 -3.66
C GLU A 248 4.40 -3.65 -4.88
N ILE A 249 3.44 -4.22 -5.63
CA ILE A 249 3.74 -4.98 -6.85
C ILE A 249 4.45 -4.08 -7.87
N THR A 250 4.02 -2.83 -7.99
CA THR A 250 4.59 -1.85 -8.92
C THR A 250 6.01 -1.49 -8.55
N ILE A 251 6.26 -1.16 -7.27
CA ILE A 251 7.60 -0.80 -6.77
C ILE A 251 8.56 -1.93 -7.08
N GLU A 252 8.22 -3.13 -6.64
CA GLU A 252 9.12 -4.29 -6.75
C GLU A 252 9.38 -4.67 -8.21
N ALA A 253 8.33 -4.75 -9.04
CA ALA A 253 8.53 -5.01 -10.47
C ALA A 253 9.40 -3.93 -11.14
N THR A 254 9.21 -2.66 -10.78
CA THR A 254 9.97 -1.54 -11.35
C THR A 254 11.44 -1.57 -10.93
N LEU A 255 11.73 -1.79 -9.64
CA LEU A 255 13.09 -1.87 -9.13
C LEU A 255 13.83 -3.09 -9.67
N LYS A 256 13.14 -4.24 -9.79
CA LYS A 256 13.71 -5.45 -10.40
C LYS A 256 14.01 -5.25 -11.89
N ASP A 257 13.14 -4.57 -12.61
CA ASP A 257 13.40 -4.22 -14.01
C ASP A 257 14.61 -3.31 -14.16
N ALA A 258 14.73 -2.29 -13.30
CA ALA A 258 15.89 -1.40 -13.27
C ALA A 258 17.18 -2.14 -12.89
N SER A 259 17.11 -3.07 -11.93
CA SER A 259 18.26 -3.90 -11.53
C SER A 259 18.70 -4.84 -12.64
N ALA A 260 17.76 -5.57 -13.27
CA ALA A 260 18.02 -6.48 -14.37
C ALA A 260 18.58 -5.76 -15.61
N ALA A 261 18.18 -4.51 -15.85
CA ALA A 261 18.73 -3.66 -16.90
C ALA A 261 20.12 -3.06 -16.55
N GLY A 262 20.65 -3.31 -15.35
CA GLY A 262 21.93 -2.77 -14.88
C GLY A 262 21.89 -1.28 -14.54
N VAL A 263 20.69 -0.70 -14.41
CA VAL A 263 20.46 0.71 -14.06
C VAL A 263 20.54 0.91 -12.55
N LEU A 264 19.84 0.07 -11.78
CA LEU A 264 19.86 0.11 -10.31
C LEU A 264 21.04 -0.73 -9.80
N LYS A 265 22.08 -0.06 -9.27
CA LYS A 265 23.31 -0.68 -8.78
C LYS A 265 23.41 -0.63 -7.26
N TYR A 266 24.33 -1.40 -6.69
CA TYR A 266 24.62 -1.45 -5.25
C TYR A 266 23.39 -1.85 -4.42
N VAL A 267 22.59 -2.76 -4.97
CA VAL A 267 21.42 -3.37 -4.33
C VAL A 267 21.50 -4.89 -4.49
N PRO A 268 20.99 -5.69 -3.53
CA PRO A 268 20.88 -7.14 -3.68
C PRO A 268 19.87 -7.50 -4.79
N THR A 269 20.12 -8.59 -5.52
CA THR A 269 19.39 -8.95 -6.75
C THR A 269 18.19 -9.89 -6.53
N GLU A 270 18.07 -10.53 -5.36
CA GLU A 270 17.04 -11.54 -5.10
C GLU A 270 15.89 -11.05 -4.20
N GLU A 271 15.86 -9.77 -3.84
CA GLU A 271 14.82 -9.23 -2.95
C GLU A 271 13.51 -8.94 -3.71
N GLY A 272 12.37 -9.05 -3.02
CA GLY A 272 11.11 -8.48 -3.49
C GLY A 272 10.02 -9.40 -4.07
N ASN A 273 10.33 -10.64 -4.48
CA ASN A 273 9.33 -11.52 -5.13
C ASN A 273 8.16 -11.86 -4.20
N TRP A 274 8.44 -11.98 -2.90
CA TRP A 274 7.42 -12.24 -1.89
C TRP A 274 6.37 -11.11 -1.82
N TYR A 275 6.80 -9.84 -1.92
CA TYR A 275 5.89 -8.70 -1.94
C TYR A 275 4.97 -8.74 -3.15
N ILE A 276 5.50 -9.07 -4.32
CA ILE A 276 4.69 -9.27 -5.53
C ILE A 276 3.64 -10.37 -5.29
N TYR A 277 4.05 -11.50 -4.70
CA TYR A 277 3.17 -12.64 -4.46
C TYR A 277 2.06 -12.35 -3.43
N GLU A 278 2.41 -11.86 -2.24
CA GLU A 278 1.44 -11.62 -1.16
C GLU A 278 0.48 -10.48 -1.47
N SER A 279 0.98 -9.37 -2.04
CA SER A 279 0.13 -8.27 -2.46
C SER A 279 -0.79 -8.69 -3.61
N ALA A 280 -0.31 -9.50 -4.54
CA ALA A 280 -1.16 -10.07 -5.59
C ALA A 280 -2.27 -10.95 -5.02
N LYS A 281 -1.97 -11.82 -4.04
CA LYS A 281 -2.97 -12.69 -3.40
C LYS A 281 -4.09 -11.87 -2.76
N LYS A 282 -3.75 -10.78 -2.05
CA LYS A 282 -4.72 -9.88 -1.42
C LYS A 282 -5.57 -9.13 -2.48
N ALA A 283 -4.93 -8.55 -3.49
CA ALA A 283 -5.62 -7.83 -4.56
C ALA A 283 -6.54 -8.74 -5.39
N LEU A 284 -6.08 -9.94 -5.77
CA LEU A 284 -6.87 -10.89 -6.56
C LEU A 284 -8.14 -11.33 -5.84
N LYS A 285 -8.05 -11.62 -4.53
CA LYS A 285 -9.23 -11.97 -3.71
C LYS A 285 -10.28 -10.86 -3.73
N MET A 286 -9.84 -9.60 -3.61
CA MET A 286 -10.74 -8.44 -3.65
C MET A 286 -11.40 -8.29 -5.03
N TYR A 287 -10.62 -8.42 -6.09
CA TYR A 287 -11.13 -8.36 -7.46
C TYR A 287 -12.09 -9.49 -7.81
N GLU A 288 -11.87 -10.69 -7.29
CA GLU A 288 -12.80 -11.81 -7.43
C GLU A 288 -14.14 -11.50 -6.75
N ASN A 289 -14.09 -11.01 -5.51
CA ASN A 289 -15.30 -10.62 -4.79
C ASN A 289 -16.13 -9.56 -5.53
N VAL A 290 -15.48 -8.53 -6.08
CA VAL A 290 -16.16 -7.49 -6.86
C VAL A 290 -16.70 -8.04 -8.19
N SER A 291 -15.91 -8.84 -8.91
CA SER A 291 -16.32 -9.43 -10.18
C SER A 291 -17.54 -10.34 -10.04
N ASP A 292 -17.58 -11.18 -9.00
CA ASP A 292 -18.70 -12.09 -8.73
C ASP A 292 -20.01 -11.32 -8.51
N VAL A 293 -19.95 -10.21 -7.76
CA VAL A 293 -21.11 -9.34 -7.52
C VAL A 293 -21.54 -8.65 -8.81
N ALA A 294 -20.61 -8.14 -9.61
CA ALA A 294 -20.92 -7.54 -10.91
C ALA A 294 -21.58 -8.54 -11.88
N ASP A 295 -21.10 -9.79 -11.90
CA ASP A 295 -21.71 -10.88 -12.67
C ASP A 295 -23.14 -11.16 -12.23
N LYS A 296 -23.38 -11.24 -10.92
CA LYS A 296 -24.72 -11.39 -10.36
C LYS A 296 -25.63 -10.23 -10.75
N MET A 297 -25.15 -8.99 -10.66
CA MET A 297 -25.90 -7.81 -11.08
C MET A 297 -26.29 -7.87 -12.56
N LEU A 298 -25.39 -8.28 -13.44
CA LEU A 298 -25.68 -8.39 -14.88
C LEU A 298 -26.76 -9.43 -15.22
N ILE A 299 -26.95 -10.45 -14.38
CA ILE A 299 -28.04 -11.42 -14.50
C ILE A 299 -29.39 -10.79 -14.15
N TYR A 300 -29.44 -9.98 -13.09
CA TYR A 300 -30.70 -9.41 -12.58
C TYR A 300 -31.04 -8.03 -13.14
N LEU A 301 -30.10 -7.31 -13.75
CA LEU A 301 -30.38 -6.02 -14.36
C LEU A 301 -31.21 -6.19 -15.65
N PRO A 302 -32.39 -5.56 -15.77
CA PRO A 302 -33.17 -5.63 -17.00
C PRO A 302 -32.41 -4.99 -18.16
N SER A 303 -32.70 -5.41 -19.39
CA SER A 303 -32.04 -4.86 -20.59
C SER A 303 -32.24 -3.34 -20.77
N SER A 304 -33.29 -2.78 -20.16
CA SER A 304 -33.56 -1.34 -20.13
C SER A 304 -32.65 -0.55 -19.17
N ALA A 305 -31.97 -1.21 -18.22
CA ALA A 305 -31.02 -0.59 -17.30
C ALA A 305 -29.65 -0.41 -17.99
N THR A 306 -29.61 0.37 -19.07
CA THR A 306 -28.46 0.46 -19.96
C THR A 306 -27.22 1.06 -19.27
N ALA A 307 -27.41 2.07 -18.42
CA ALA A 307 -26.30 2.72 -17.71
C ALA A 307 -25.68 1.80 -16.65
N GLU A 308 -26.52 1.09 -15.89
CA GLU A 308 -26.12 0.15 -14.86
C GLU A 308 -25.36 -1.04 -15.47
N ARG A 309 -25.88 -1.60 -16.59
CA ARG A 309 -25.22 -2.70 -17.31
C ARG A 309 -23.88 -2.27 -17.91
N ALA A 310 -23.80 -1.05 -18.46
CA ALA A 310 -22.54 -0.49 -18.93
C ALA A 310 -21.53 -0.37 -17.79
N ALA A 311 -21.92 0.22 -16.65
CA ALA A 311 -21.04 0.37 -15.49
C ALA A 311 -20.50 -0.97 -14.96
N MET A 312 -21.33 -2.02 -14.90
CA MET A 312 -20.87 -3.36 -14.49
C MET A 312 -19.94 -3.99 -15.53
N THR A 313 -20.19 -3.77 -16.83
CA THR A 313 -19.35 -4.28 -17.90
C THR A 313 -17.97 -3.61 -17.87
N ASP A 314 -17.94 -2.29 -17.72
CA ASP A 314 -16.70 -1.49 -17.64
C ASP A 314 -15.89 -1.87 -16.40
N LEU A 315 -16.56 -2.04 -15.26
CA LEU A 315 -15.93 -2.51 -14.02
C LEU A 315 -15.25 -3.87 -14.22
N LYS A 316 -15.96 -4.83 -14.83
CA LYS A 316 -15.39 -6.16 -15.13
C LYS A 316 -14.21 -6.08 -16.09
N ALA A 317 -14.29 -5.24 -17.11
CA ALA A 317 -13.19 -5.04 -18.06
C ALA A 317 -11.94 -4.46 -17.37
N SER A 318 -12.13 -3.47 -16.49
CA SER A 318 -11.05 -2.90 -15.67
C SER A 318 -10.41 -3.97 -14.77
N ILE A 319 -11.23 -4.74 -14.03
CA ILE A 319 -10.76 -5.82 -13.18
C ILE A 319 -9.99 -6.88 -13.97
N ALA A 320 -10.49 -7.28 -15.14
CA ALA A 320 -9.81 -8.24 -16.00
C ALA A 320 -8.42 -7.74 -16.43
N LYS A 321 -8.29 -6.44 -16.78
CA LYS A 321 -7.00 -5.81 -17.09
C LYS A 321 -6.06 -5.88 -15.88
N ARG A 322 -6.54 -5.54 -14.67
CA ARG A 322 -5.75 -5.62 -13.42
C ARG A 322 -5.26 -7.05 -13.15
N LYS A 323 -6.17 -8.04 -13.21
CA LYS A 323 -5.85 -9.47 -13.01
C LYS A 323 -4.82 -9.98 -14.02
N ALA A 324 -4.93 -9.58 -15.29
CA ALA A 324 -3.98 -9.96 -16.34
C ALA A 324 -2.56 -9.40 -16.08
N THR A 325 -2.47 -8.13 -15.65
CA THR A 325 -1.18 -7.52 -15.27
C THR A 325 -0.57 -8.24 -14.06
N ILE A 326 -1.38 -8.52 -13.01
CA ILE A 326 -0.92 -9.29 -11.84
C ILE A 326 -0.39 -10.67 -12.27
N ALA A 327 -1.12 -11.39 -13.11
CA ALA A 327 -0.70 -12.71 -13.58
C ALA A 327 0.63 -12.65 -14.35
N THR A 328 0.80 -11.64 -15.21
CA THR A 328 2.04 -11.40 -15.96
C THR A 328 3.22 -11.17 -15.01
N LEU A 329 3.05 -10.32 -13.99
CA LEU A 329 4.10 -10.00 -13.03
C LEU A 329 4.45 -11.20 -12.13
N LYS A 330 3.45 -11.97 -11.67
CA LYS A 330 3.70 -13.21 -10.93
C LYS A 330 4.46 -14.26 -11.74
N ALA A 331 4.16 -14.38 -13.04
CA ALA A 331 4.86 -15.30 -13.93
C ALA A 331 6.31 -14.86 -14.18
N ARG A 332 6.54 -13.55 -14.29
CA ARG A 332 7.87 -12.97 -14.49
C ARG A 332 8.74 -13.04 -13.22
N PHE A 333 8.13 -12.87 -12.05
CA PHE A 333 8.79 -12.86 -10.74
C PHE A 333 8.21 -13.96 -9.84
N PRO A 334 8.49 -15.24 -10.16
CA PRO A 334 7.90 -16.35 -9.42
C PRO A 334 8.39 -16.39 -7.96
N TYR A 335 7.49 -16.81 -7.08
CA TYR A 335 7.76 -17.09 -5.67
C TYR A 335 7.19 -18.47 -5.34
N ASP A 336 8.02 -19.34 -4.75
CA ASP A 336 7.61 -20.67 -4.30
C ASP A 336 7.31 -20.64 -2.79
N ASP A 337 6.04 -20.84 -2.45
CA ASP A 337 5.57 -20.89 -1.06
C ASP A 337 6.03 -22.18 -0.34
N ASN A 338 6.44 -23.21 -1.11
CA ASN A 338 6.79 -24.55 -0.61
C ASN A 338 8.29 -24.82 -0.54
N SER A 339 9.16 -23.89 -0.94
CA SER A 339 10.62 -24.09 -0.92
C SER A 339 11.19 -23.98 0.51
N GLN A 340 10.81 -24.89 1.40
CA GLN A 340 11.48 -25.09 2.70
C GLN A 340 12.78 -25.91 2.59
N GLY A 341 13.18 -26.32 1.39
CA GLY A 341 14.39 -27.09 1.17
C GLY A 341 15.09 -26.70 -0.12
N GLY A 342 16.22 -26.00 0.00
CA GLY A 342 17.27 -26.08 -1.02
C GLY A 342 17.44 -24.93 -2.01
N VAL A 343 16.84 -23.76 -1.75
CA VAL A 343 17.32 -22.50 -2.32
C VAL A 343 17.61 -21.59 -1.13
N LEU A 344 18.89 -21.22 -0.96
CA LEU A 344 19.26 -20.14 -0.04
C LEU A 344 18.33 -18.95 -0.33
N LEU A 345 17.73 -18.37 0.72
CA LEU A 345 16.93 -17.12 0.71
C LEU A 345 15.41 -17.26 0.63
N ALA A 346 14.80 -17.94 1.60
CA ALA A 346 13.46 -17.60 2.07
C ALA A 346 13.16 -18.43 3.33
N GLY A 347 13.19 -17.83 4.51
CA GLY A 347 12.57 -18.47 5.66
C GLY A 347 12.15 -17.43 6.66
N ALA A 348 10.90 -17.03 6.59
CA ALA A 348 10.40 -15.76 7.11
C ALA A 348 10.97 -14.60 6.27
N ALA A 349 10.15 -14.14 5.33
CA ALA A 349 10.34 -12.83 4.75
C ALA A 349 9.96 -11.79 5.81
N PRO A 350 10.66 -10.65 5.87
CA PRO A 350 10.20 -9.54 6.67
C PRO A 350 8.80 -9.11 6.22
N SER A 351 7.89 -9.01 7.19
CA SER A 351 6.56 -8.46 7.00
C SER A 351 6.59 -6.98 6.63
N HIS A 352 5.74 -6.56 5.70
CA HIS A 352 5.32 -5.15 5.59
C HIS A 352 4.23 -4.76 6.61
N VAL A 353 4.29 -5.14 7.89
CA VAL A 353 3.33 -4.50 8.84
C VAL A 353 3.54 -3.00 8.99
N GLY A 354 4.60 -2.48 8.40
CA GLY A 354 4.86 -1.06 8.31
C GLY A 354 5.10 -0.60 6.90
N CYS A 355 4.34 -0.96 5.88
CA CYS A 355 3.90 0.17 5.05
C CYS A 355 2.75 0.84 5.83
N SER A 356 2.42 2.11 5.62
CA SER A 356 1.36 2.82 6.37
C SER A 356 -0.08 2.25 6.17
N HIS A 357 -0.20 0.95 5.90
CA HIS A 357 -1.16 0.35 5.00
C HIS A 357 -1.74 -1.00 5.49
N THR A 358 -1.30 -1.57 6.62
CA THR A 358 -1.81 -2.88 7.06
C THR A 358 -3.09 -2.81 7.86
N GLU A 359 -3.11 -2.16 9.03
CA GLU A 359 -4.38 -2.02 9.79
C GLU A 359 -5.43 -1.29 8.94
N GLU A 360 -4.99 -0.30 8.17
CA GLU A 360 -5.85 0.45 7.27
C GLU A 360 -6.28 -0.35 6.04
N GLY A 361 -5.37 -1.07 5.40
CA GLY A 361 -5.68 -1.96 4.28
C GLY A 361 -6.59 -3.12 4.70
N GLU A 362 -6.39 -3.67 5.91
CA GLU A 362 -7.25 -4.68 6.52
C GLU A 362 -8.64 -4.15 6.84
N LYS A 363 -8.75 -2.92 7.36
CA LYS A 363 -10.05 -2.24 7.53
C LYS A 363 -10.76 -2.06 6.19
N ILE A 364 -10.04 -1.64 5.14
CA ILE A 364 -10.58 -1.53 3.79
C ILE A 364 -11.07 -2.89 3.30
N MET A 365 -10.26 -3.94 3.44
CA MET A 365 -10.61 -5.32 3.07
C MET A 365 -11.83 -5.82 3.86
N ALA A 366 -11.95 -5.51 5.15
CA ALA A 366 -13.06 -5.95 6.00
C ALA A 366 -14.39 -5.34 5.56
N ILE A 367 -14.43 -4.04 5.29
CA ILE A 367 -15.60 -3.36 4.72
C ILE A 367 -15.92 -3.93 3.34
N GLY A 368 -14.87 -4.16 2.52
CA GLY A 368 -14.93 -4.73 1.18
C GLY A 368 -15.69 -6.04 1.16
N ASN A 369 -15.15 -6.99 1.93
CA ASN A 369 -15.72 -8.32 2.09
C ASN A 369 -17.15 -8.25 2.63
N LYS A 370 -17.42 -7.41 3.64
CA LYS A 370 -18.78 -7.27 4.20
C LYS A 370 -19.79 -6.87 3.13
N VAL A 371 -19.50 -5.84 2.33
CA VAL A 371 -20.40 -5.37 1.27
C VAL A 371 -20.58 -6.44 0.20
N THR A 372 -19.48 -7.04 -0.29
CA THR A 372 -19.55 -8.05 -1.35
C THR A 372 -20.25 -9.33 -0.88
N ASP A 373 -19.99 -9.79 0.34
CA ASP A 373 -20.60 -11.00 0.91
C ASP A 373 -22.11 -10.80 1.09
N LYS A 374 -22.54 -9.60 1.51
CA LYS A 374 -23.96 -9.27 1.60
C LYS A 374 -24.66 -9.37 0.24
N LEU A 375 -24.08 -8.75 -0.79
CA LEU A 375 -24.64 -8.76 -2.14
C LEU A 375 -24.60 -10.16 -2.80
N LYS A 376 -23.54 -10.94 -2.54
CA LYS A 376 -23.46 -12.35 -2.95
C LYS A 376 -24.61 -13.18 -2.38
N ASN A 377 -25.08 -12.86 -1.18
CA ASN A 377 -26.17 -13.57 -0.50
C ASN A 377 -27.56 -12.91 -0.64
N LEU A 378 -27.69 -11.84 -1.44
CA LEU A 378 -28.98 -11.21 -1.70
C LEU A 378 -29.89 -12.13 -2.54
N HIS A 379 -31.02 -12.53 -1.95
CA HIS A 379 -32.03 -13.45 -2.51
C HIS A 379 -33.43 -12.83 -2.56
#